data_AF-A0A946MUZ0-F1
#
_entry.id   AF-A0A946MUZ0-F1
#
_cell.length_a   1.000
_cell.length_b   1.000
_cell.length_c   1.000
_cell.angle_alpha   90.00
_cell.angle_beta   90.00
_cell.angle_gamma   90.00
#
_symmetry.space_group_name_H-M   'P 1'
#
loop_
_entity.id
_entity.type
_entity.pdbx_description
1 polymer ?
#
loop_
_entity_poly.entity_id
_entity_poly.type
_entity_poly.pdbx_seq_one_letter_code
_entity_poly.pdbx_strand_id
1 'polypeptide(L)'
;MQRAIDLGRQARFWAAPNPAVGCVLARDGEVIGSGYTQPVGQAHAEVMALKSAVNAQQSTAYVTLEPCSHQGHTGPCAQALIEAGVTRV
;
A
#
# COMPACT_ATOMS: atom_id res chain seq x y z
N MET A 1 -4.03 0.34 11.55
CA MET A 1 -5.23 0.49 10.69
C MET A 1 -5.71 1.93 10.54
N GLN A 2 -6.09 2.66 11.60
CA GLN A 2 -6.68 4.02 11.47
C GLN A 2 -5.88 4.97 10.57
N ARG A 3 -4.55 4.98 10.71
CA ARG A 3 -3.65 5.79 9.86
C ARG A 3 -3.77 5.46 8.35
N ALA A 4 -3.95 4.19 8.00
CA ALA A 4 -4.13 3.77 6.60
C ALA A 4 -5.47 4.28 6.04
N ILE A 5 -6.54 4.28 6.85
CA ILE A 5 -7.83 4.87 6.47
C ILE A 5 -7.67 6.38 6.18
N ASP A 6 -6.94 7.11 7.02
CA ASP A 6 -6.72 8.53 6.83
C ASP A 6 -5.86 8.86 5.60
N LEU A 7 -4.94 7.98 5.23
CA LEU A 7 -4.20 8.07 3.96
C LEU A 7 -5.11 7.78 2.77
N GLY A 8 -5.91 6.71 2.82
CA GLY A 8 -6.85 6.37 1.74
C GLY A 8 -7.85 7.49 1.46
N ARG A 9 -8.30 8.23 2.49
CA ARG A 9 -9.16 9.41 2.33
C ARG A 9 -8.55 10.50 1.45
N GLN A 10 -7.23 10.60 1.34
CA GLN A 10 -6.56 11.59 0.50
C GLN A 10 -6.71 11.27 -0.99
N ALA A 11 -6.74 9.97 -1.34
CA ALA A 11 -6.87 9.49 -2.72
C ALA A 11 -8.27 9.71 -3.34
N ARG A 12 -9.28 10.10 -2.54
CA ARG A 12 -10.68 10.21 -2.98
C ARG A 12 -10.93 11.15 -4.15
N PHE A 13 -10.02 12.09 -4.41
CA PHE A 13 -10.19 13.12 -5.42
C PHE A 13 -9.70 12.72 -6.82
N TRP A 14 -8.87 11.67 -6.95
CA TRP A 14 -8.29 11.25 -8.23
C TRP A 14 -8.26 9.74 -8.46
N ALA A 15 -8.58 8.91 -7.46
CA ALA A 15 -8.48 7.47 -7.60
C ALA A 15 -9.48 6.90 -8.62
N ALA A 16 -10.63 7.53 -8.81
CA ALA A 16 -11.69 7.02 -9.69
C ALA A 16 -11.18 6.73 -11.12
N PRO A 17 -11.50 5.55 -11.70
CA PRO A 17 -12.47 4.55 -11.23
C PRO A 17 -11.93 3.54 -10.19
N ASN A 18 -10.65 3.62 -9.82
CA ASN A 18 -10.06 2.73 -8.82
C ASN A 18 -10.50 3.12 -7.39
N PRO A 19 -10.47 2.17 -6.43
CA PRO A 19 -10.76 2.47 -5.03
C PRO A 19 -9.70 3.37 -4.40
N ALA A 20 -10.14 4.23 -3.49
CA ALA A 20 -9.26 5.02 -2.63
C ALA A 20 -8.73 4.14 -1.49
N VAL A 21 -7.48 3.66 -1.63
CA VAL A 21 -6.83 2.74 -0.69
C VAL A 21 -5.71 3.47 0.01
N GLY A 22 -5.50 3.16 1.29
CA GLY A 22 -4.30 3.54 2.03
C GLY A 22 -3.56 2.32 2.57
N CYS A 23 -2.25 2.44 2.69
CA CYS A 23 -1.36 1.40 3.20
C CYS A 23 -0.32 2.01 4.15
N VAL A 24 -0.04 1.33 5.25
CA VAL A 24 1.02 1.65 6.21
C VAL A 24 1.84 0.40 6.46
N LEU A 25 3.16 0.52 6.38
CA LEU A 25 4.11 -0.51 6.81
C LEU A 25 4.59 -0.16 8.22
N ALA A 26 4.51 -1.12 9.14
CA ALA A 26 4.99 -0.95 10.49
C ALA A 26 5.90 -2.10 10.92
N ARG A 27 6.93 -1.78 11.69
CA ARG A 27 7.87 -2.75 12.29
C ARG A 27 8.29 -2.20 13.65
N ASP A 28 8.34 -3.06 14.65
CA ASP A 28 8.73 -2.71 16.03
C ASP A 28 7.94 -1.53 16.64
N GLY A 29 6.66 -1.43 16.30
CA GLY A 29 5.78 -0.35 16.77
C GLY A 29 5.93 0.98 16.02
N GLU A 30 6.86 1.06 15.06
CA GLU A 30 7.12 2.26 14.27
C GLU A 30 6.55 2.16 12.86
N VAL A 31 6.14 3.30 12.30
CA VAL A 31 5.77 3.41 10.89
C VAL A 31 7.04 3.59 10.07
N ILE A 32 7.34 2.61 9.21
CA ILE A 32 8.53 2.62 8.36
C ILE A 32 8.23 3.02 6.92
N GLY A 33 6.96 3.05 6.53
CA GLY A 33 6.50 3.46 5.20
C GLY A 33 4.99 3.68 5.17
N SER A 34 4.53 4.52 4.26
CA SER A 34 3.11 4.81 4.09
C SER A 34 2.78 5.31 2.68
N GLY A 35 1.57 5.03 2.22
CA GLY A 35 1.13 5.40 0.89
C GLY A 35 -0.38 5.34 0.72
N TYR A 36 -0.85 5.91 -0.38
CA TYR A 36 -2.23 5.83 -0.83
C TYR A 36 -2.29 5.74 -2.36
N THR A 37 -3.43 5.30 -2.90
CA THR A 37 -3.64 5.14 -4.34
C THR A 37 -3.34 6.43 -5.12
N GLN A 38 -2.46 6.34 -6.11
CA GLN A 38 -2.17 7.43 -7.04
C GLN A 38 -3.17 7.43 -8.22
N PRO A 39 -3.18 8.44 -9.10
CA PRO A 39 -4.08 8.48 -10.26
C PRO A 39 -4.02 7.20 -11.13
N VAL A 40 -5.05 6.99 -11.94
CA VAL A 40 -5.18 5.79 -12.79
C VAL A 40 -3.91 5.51 -13.60
N GLY A 41 -3.48 4.24 -13.59
CA GLY A 41 -2.24 3.79 -14.25
C GLY A 41 -0.97 4.02 -13.43
N GLN A 42 -1.07 4.68 -12.28
CA GLN A 42 0.04 4.88 -11.34
C GLN A 42 0.00 3.84 -10.20
N ALA A 43 0.99 3.94 -9.29
CA ALA A 43 1.16 3.03 -8.18
C ALA A 43 -0.05 2.97 -7.23
N HIS A 44 -0.39 1.76 -6.79
CA HIS A 44 -1.33 1.52 -5.70
C HIS A 44 -0.73 1.91 -4.34
N ALA A 45 -1.57 1.91 -3.29
CA ALA A 45 -1.18 2.31 -1.94
C ALA A 45 -0.01 1.49 -1.38
N GLU A 46 -0.02 0.18 -1.61
CA GLU A 46 0.99 -0.79 -1.17
C GLU A 46 2.34 -0.49 -1.80
N VAL A 47 2.36 -0.26 -3.11
CA VAL A 47 3.58 0.11 -3.85
C VAL A 47 4.10 1.48 -3.37
N MET A 48 3.23 2.44 -3.11
CA MET A 48 3.64 3.74 -2.56
C MET A 48 4.23 3.60 -1.15
N ALA A 49 3.62 2.76 -0.30
CA ALA A 49 4.15 2.50 1.03
C ALA A 49 5.53 1.82 0.97
N LEU A 50 5.71 0.83 0.10
CA LEU A 50 7.00 0.18 -0.16
C LEU A 50 8.05 1.17 -0.66
N LYS A 51 7.71 2.04 -1.63
CA LYS A 51 8.63 3.08 -2.15
C LYS A 51 9.05 4.10 -1.10
N SER A 52 8.17 4.40 -0.13
CA SER A 52 8.47 5.34 0.95
C SER A 52 9.34 4.73 2.05
N ALA A 53 9.40 3.40 2.14
CA ALA A 53 10.21 2.70 3.12
C ALA A 53 11.63 2.48 2.60
N VAL A 54 12.62 2.65 3.48
CA VAL A 54 14.02 2.26 3.16
C VAL A 54 14.14 0.73 3.07
N ASN A 55 13.42 0.01 3.92
CA ASN A 55 13.40 -1.46 3.95
C ASN A 55 12.10 -1.95 4.59
N ALA A 56 11.33 -2.79 3.89
CA ALA A 56 10.05 -3.34 4.33
C ALA A 56 10.11 -4.77 4.88
N GLN A 57 11.29 -5.39 4.95
CA GLN A 57 11.45 -6.76 5.45
C GLN A 57 10.97 -6.90 6.89
N GLN A 58 10.31 -8.04 7.17
CA GLN A 58 9.78 -8.41 8.48
C GLN A 58 8.80 -7.38 9.07
N SER A 59 8.12 -6.63 8.20
CA SER A 59 7.10 -5.66 8.60
C SER A 59 5.68 -6.21 8.52
N THR A 60 4.76 -5.52 9.16
CA THR A 60 3.31 -5.69 8.98
C THR A 60 2.78 -4.59 8.07
N ALA A 61 2.10 -4.96 6.99
CA ALA A 61 1.31 -4.02 6.20
C ALA A 61 -0.10 -3.89 6.80
N TYR A 62 -0.60 -2.67 6.92
CA TYR A 62 -2.00 -2.39 7.20
C TYR A 62 -2.59 -1.73 5.97
N VAL A 63 -3.42 -2.47 5.24
CA VAL A 63 -4.05 -2.03 4.00
C VAL A 63 -5.57 -1.97 4.15
N THR A 64 -6.21 -0.96 3.58
CA THR A 64 -7.66 -0.73 3.77
C THR A 64 -8.55 -1.58 2.85
N LEU A 65 -7.96 -2.29 1.90
CA LEU A 65 -8.62 -3.18 0.96
C LEU A 65 -7.67 -4.36 0.66
N GLU A 66 -8.22 -5.51 0.27
CA GLU A 66 -7.42 -6.67 -0.14
C GLU A 66 -6.41 -6.29 -1.25
N PRO A 67 -5.10 -6.64 -1.11
CA PRO A 67 -4.11 -6.39 -2.15
C PRO A 67 -4.46 -7.08 -3.46
N CYS A 68 -4.29 -6.39 -4.59
CA CYS A 68 -4.60 -7.00 -5.88
C CYS A 68 -3.66 -8.18 -6.22
N SER A 69 -4.24 -9.21 -6.84
CA SER A 69 -3.58 -10.48 -7.20
C SER A 69 -3.55 -10.76 -8.72
N HIS A 70 -3.92 -9.78 -9.54
CA HIS A 70 -3.93 -9.87 -11.00
C HIS A 70 -2.98 -8.86 -11.64
N GLN A 71 -2.57 -9.12 -12.87
CA GLN A 71 -1.80 -8.18 -13.69
C GLN A 71 -2.74 -7.16 -14.34
N GLY A 72 -2.54 -5.87 -14.05
CA GLY A 72 -3.20 -4.75 -14.71
C GLY A 72 -2.19 -3.82 -15.37
N HIS A 73 -2.43 -2.51 -15.29
CA HIS A 73 -1.44 -1.48 -15.69
C HIS A 73 -0.14 -1.54 -14.87
N THR A 74 -0.26 -1.95 -13.60
CA THR A 74 0.86 -2.24 -12.70
C THR A 74 0.85 -3.72 -12.32
N GLY A 75 1.99 -4.22 -11.85
CA GLY A 75 2.08 -5.58 -11.30
C GLY A 75 1.22 -5.78 -10.04
N PRO A 76 0.96 -7.03 -9.64
CA PRO A 76 0.10 -7.36 -8.50
C PRO A 76 0.74 -6.94 -7.17
N CYS A 77 -0.03 -6.27 -6.31
CA CYS A 77 0.44 -5.78 -5.01
C CYS A 77 0.74 -6.90 -4.03
N ALA A 78 -0.02 -8.01 -4.09
CA ALA A 78 0.26 -9.19 -3.27
C ALA A 78 1.69 -9.72 -3.52
N GLN A 79 2.10 -9.81 -4.78
CA GLN A 79 3.45 -10.24 -5.16
C GLN A 79 4.51 -9.25 -4.68
N ALA A 80 4.27 -7.95 -4.86
CA ALA A 80 5.21 -6.90 -4.41
C ALA A 80 5.44 -6.92 -2.89
N LEU A 81 4.40 -7.19 -2.09
CA LEU A 81 4.52 -7.32 -0.63
C LEU A 81 5.33 -8.57 -0.24
N ILE A 82 5.11 -9.70 -0.92
CA ILE A 82 5.88 -10.94 -0.73
C ILE A 82 7.36 -10.71 -1.04
N GLU A 83 7.67 -10.13 -2.19
CA GLU A 83 9.04 -9.85 -2.64
C GLU A 83 9.76 -8.86 -1.71
N ALA A 84 9.03 -7.91 -1.14
CA ALA A 84 9.57 -6.96 -0.17
C ALA A 84 9.83 -7.57 1.22
N GLY A 85 9.42 -8.82 1.45
CA GLY A 85 9.61 -9.52 2.72
C GLY A 85 8.64 -9.08 3.82
N VAL A 86 7.47 -8.55 3.47
CA VAL A 86 6.40 -8.26 4.44
C VAL A 86 5.88 -9.60 4.99
N THR A 87 5.79 -9.72 6.32
CA THR A 87 5.48 -10.99 6.99
C THR A 87 4.05 -11.09 7.47
N ARG A 88 3.32 -9.97 7.51
CA ARG A 88 1.92 -9.91 7.92
C ARG A 88 1.19 -8.80 7.16
N VAL A 89 -0.09 -9.05 6.86
CA VAL A 89 -1.04 -8.07 6.30
C VAL A 89 -2.29 -8.04 7.19
#